data_AF-A0A3L6G3Z7-F1
#
_entry.id   AF-A0A3L6G3Z7-F1
#
_cell.length_a   1.000
_cell.length_b   1.000
_cell.length_c   1.000
_cell.angle_alpha   90.00
_cell.angle_beta   90.00
_cell.angle_gamma   90.00
#
_symmetry.space_group_name_H-M   'P 1'
#
loop_
_entity.id
_entity.type
_entity.pdbx_description
1 polymer ?
#
loop_
_entity_poly.entity_id
_entity_poly.type
_entity_poly.pdbx_seq_one_letter_code
_entity_poly.pdbx_strand_id
1 'polypeptide(L)'
;MAHLISSAIAGAGNLVADGISGVTGVASQVVEGVEDTLGSIVEAIDQGVKDEDQLDLPKYVCFKGDNGLYLSARKVEGHPYLQFASGDIGDPSVRFITYNHKVNGKRVVRFKSNHLGKFWRRSPNWIWADTDDTSTNNSDTLFELIKIGEDGVYALRNLGNNYFCHRLTYEGKEDCLNAMIPTIRKEAYLKIEEAVLSRKISNIEYHLKGAKIFDKKAKTLITREAVNGTSTDSKTTITLKYSVIKGKLWDSSKSMKLGVTTTIEAGVPVVLPATIEVQSEFNSTYSWGESIIEKEEYSNAYEVVVPAYSVVTVSVLATQGICQVPFSYTQEDVLTTGERKVFKFDDGIFRGVNSFGFKSEVTERKLSKDDD
;
A
#
# COMPACT_ATOMS: atom_id res chain seq x y z
N MET A 1 28.63 -11.24 28.29
CA MET A 1 27.31 -11.55 27.71
C MET A 1 27.11 -10.51 26.61
N ALA A 2 27.72 -10.76 25.45
CA ALA A 2 28.34 -9.72 24.64
C ALA A 2 27.62 -9.49 23.31
N HIS A 3 27.25 -8.22 23.13
CA HIS A 3 27.06 -7.43 21.92
C HIS A 3 27.45 -8.04 20.57
N LEU A 4 26.50 -8.03 19.63
CA LEU A 4 26.75 -8.02 18.19
C LEU A 4 27.01 -6.58 17.74
N ILE A 5 28.23 -6.31 17.27
CA ILE A 5 28.61 -5.08 16.60
C ILE A 5 28.37 -5.31 15.10
N SER A 6 27.49 -4.49 14.52
CA SER A 6 27.33 -4.35 13.07
C SER A 6 28.52 -3.55 12.51
N SER A 7 29.17 -4.07 11.47
CA SER A 7 30.08 -3.28 10.65
C SER A 7 29.66 -3.41 9.19
N ALA A 8 29.19 -2.30 8.62
CA ALA A 8 29.04 -2.10 7.19
C ALA A 8 30.44 -1.94 6.56
N ILE A 9 30.66 -2.59 5.41
CA ILE A 9 31.76 -2.24 4.50
C ILE A 9 31.15 -2.06 3.11
N ALA A 10 31.14 -0.82 2.63
CA ALA A 10 31.02 -0.49 1.22
C ALA A 10 32.40 -0.69 0.56
N GLY A 11 32.43 -1.41 -0.56
CA GLY A 11 33.65 -1.61 -1.34
C GLY A 11 33.31 -1.80 -2.81
N ALA A 12 33.55 -0.76 -3.60
CA ALA A 12 33.49 -0.77 -5.05
C ALA A 12 34.65 -1.58 -5.66
N GLY A 13 34.37 -2.26 -6.76
CA GLY A 13 35.26 -2.53 -7.89
C GLY A 13 36.58 -3.27 -7.64
N ASN A 14 36.68 -4.52 -8.12
CA ASN A 14 37.59 -4.82 -9.22
C ASN A 14 37.35 -6.22 -9.78
N LEU A 15 37.29 -6.29 -11.12
CA LEU A 15 37.53 -7.50 -11.90
C LEU A 15 38.97 -7.94 -11.65
N VAL A 16 39.17 -9.17 -11.20
CA VAL A 16 40.47 -9.85 -11.33
C VAL A 16 40.21 -11.17 -12.04
N ALA A 17 40.64 -11.21 -13.29
CA ALA A 17 40.89 -12.44 -14.01
C ALA A 17 42.14 -13.09 -13.39
N ASP A 18 42.02 -14.30 -12.87
CA ASP A 18 43.17 -15.10 -12.51
C ASP A 18 43.31 -16.29 -13.46
N GLY A 19 44.52 -16.38 -14.00
CA GLY A 19 44.96 -17.30 -15.03
C GLY A 19 45.13 -18.72 -14.52
N ILE A 20 44.98 -19.62 -15.46
CA ILE A 20 45.11 -21.06 -15.32
C ILE A 20 46.60 -21.42 -15.22
N SER A 21 47.02 -22.05 -14.13
CA SER A 21 48.15 -22.99 -14.13
C SER A 21 47.93 -24.11 -13.12
N GLY A 22 48.35 -25.32 -13.50
CA GLY A 22 47.89 -26.59 -12.96
C GLY A 22 48.05 -26.82 -11.46
N VAL A 23 46.91 -26.93 -10.79
CA VAL A 23 46.61 -27.88 -9.71
C VAL A 23 45.17 -28.29 -9.98
N THR A 24 44.87 -29.58 -10.18
CA THR A 24 43.47 -30.05 -10.30
C THR A 24 42.81 -29.98 -8.93
N GLY A 25 42.44 -28.76 -8.55
CA GLY A 25 41.73 -28.42 -7.33
C GLY A 25 40.22 -28.53 -7.53
N VAL A 26 39.50 -28.52 -6.41
CA VAL A 26 38.04 -28.54 -6.40
C VAL A 26 37.51 -27.28 -7.08
N ALA A 27 36.79 -27.43 -8.18
CA ALA A 27 36.11 -26.33 -8.85
C ALA A 27 34.74 -26.11 -8.21
N SER A 28 34.33 -24.85 -8.00
CA SER A 28 32.98 -24.52 -7.55
C SER A 28 32.23 -23.75 -8.61
N GLN A 29 30.99 -24.15 -8.85
CA GLN A 29 30.06 -23.47 -9.75
C GLN A 29 28.83 -23.01 -8.99
N VAL A 30 28.23 -21.92 -9.47
CA VAL A 30 27.08 -21.26 -8.85
C VAL A 30 25.89 -21.44 -9.76
N VAL A 31 24.81 -21.97 -9.21
CA VAL A 31 23.50 -21.99 -9.86
C VAL A 31 22.57 -21.15 -9.01
N GLU A 32 22.25 -19.96 -9.51
CA GLU A 32 21.26 -19.10 -8.85
C GLU A 32 19.88 -19.76 -8.89
N GLY A 33 19.17 -19.70 -7.75
CA GLY A 33 17.77 -20.09 -7.72
C GLY A 33 16.92 -19.08 -8.51
N VAL A 34 15.64 -19.41 -8.76
CA VAL A 34 14.71 -18.46 -9.37
C VAL A 34 14.59 -17.23 -8.47
N GLU A 35 15.14 -16.07 -8.86
CA GLU A 35 14.97 -14.84 -8.10
C GLU A 35 13.51 -14.38 -8.24
N ASP A 36 12.86 -14.00 -7.13
CA ASP A 36 11.56 -13.33 -7.26
C ASP A 36 11.85 -11.93 -7.76
N THR A 37 11.19 -11.52 -8.84
CA THR A 37 11.25 -10.11 -9.23
C THR A 37 10.51 -9.30 -8.17
N LEU A 38 11.00 -8.10 -7.88
CA LEU A 38 10.27 -7.17 -7.01
C LEU A 38 8.82 -6.98 -7.48
N GLY A 39 8.59 -7.02 -8.80
CA GLY A 39 7.27 -6.93 -9.41
C GLY A 39 6.33 -8.07 -9.02
N SER A 40 6.78 -9.33 -9.04
CA SER A 40 5.89 -10.46 -8.69
C SER A 40 5.49 -10.46 -7.22
N ILE A 41 6.36 -9.95 -6.34
CA ILE A 41 6.09 -9.81 -4.91
C ILE A 41 5.10 -8.67 -4.65
N VAL A 42 5.29 -7.52 -5.29
CA VAL A 42 4.34 -6.41 -5.21
C VAL A 42 2.96 -6.86 -5.68
N GLU A 43 2.87 -7.52 -6.83
CA GLU A 43 1.61 -8.09 -7.33
C GLU A 43 0.97 -9.04 -6.32
N ALA A 44 1.75 -9.91 -5.66
CA ALA A 44 1.23 -10.87 -4.71
C ALA A 44 0.71 -10.22 -3.40
N ILE A 45 1.29 -9.10 -2.98
CA ILE A 45 0.82 -8.30 -1.84
C ILE A 45 -0.43 -7.49 -2.26
N ASP A 46 -0.43 -6.94 -3.46
CA ASP A 46 -1.50 -6.08 -3.96
C ASP A 46 -2.73 -6.87 -4.44
N GLN A 47 -2.60 -8.19 -4.63
CA GLN A 47 -3.70 -9.11 -4.95
C GLN A 47 -4.84 -9.02 -3.92
N GLY A 48 -5.84 -8.19 -4.26
CA GLY A 48 -7.05 -7.92 -3.48
C GLY A 48 -7.20 -6.48 -2.98
N VAL A 49 -6.36 -5.52 -3.38
CA VAL A 49 -6.65 -4.10 -3.15
C VAL A 49 -8.01 -3.81 -3.80
N LYS A 50 -8.95 -3.28 -3.01
CA LYS A 50 -10.33 -3.11 -3.45
C LYS A 50 -10.42 -1.90 -4.38
N ASP A 51 -11.40 -1.96 -5.27
CA ASP A 51 -11.81 -0.82 -6.06
C ASP A 51 -12.20 0.35 -5.13
N GLU A 52 -11.54 1.50 -5.27
CA GLU A 52 -11.75 2.69 -4.43
C GLU A 52 -13.21 3.15 -4.43
N ASP A 53 -13.95 2.85 -5.50
CA ASP A 53 -15.39 3.12 -5.64
C ASP A 53 -16.24 2.41 -4.57
N GLN A 54 -15.67 1.43 -3.87
CA GLN A 54 -16.30 0.71 -2.77
C GLN A 54 -15.89 1.21 -1.37
N LEU A 55 -15.07 2.26 -1.29
CA LEU A 55 -14.62 2.81 -0.01
C LEU A 55 -15.46 4.01 0.42
N ASP A 56 -15.57 4.20 1.73
CA ASP A 56 -16.17 5.36 2.35
C ASP A 56 -15.22 6.56 2.23
N LEU A 57 -15.73 7.70 1.76
CA LEU A 57 -14.93 8.93 1.67
C LEU A 57 -14.40 9.33 3.07
N PRO A 58 -13.19 9.92 3.14
CA PRO A 58 -12.66 10.49 4.38
C PRO A 58 -13.63 11.48 5.02
N LYS A 59 -13.57 11.62 6.35
CA LYS A 59 -14.55 12.42 7.10
C LYS A 59 -14.51 13.91 6.74
N TYR A 60 -13.32 14.46 6.48
CA TYR A 60 -13.10 15.86 6.19
C TYR A 60 -12.38 15.99 4.86
N VAL A 61 -13.05 16.59 3.87
CA VAL A 61 -12.55 16.70 2.50
C VAL A 61 -12.64 18.12 1.98
N CYS A 62 -11.80 18.42 1.00
CA CYS A 62 -11.85 19.59 0.14
C CYS A 62 -11.98 19.11 -1.32
N PHE A 63 -12.64 19.91 -2.16
CA PHE A 63 -12.79 19.61 -3.60
C PHE A 63 -12.06 20.68 -4.40
N LYS A 64 -11.20 20.26 -5.32
CA LYS A 64 -10.49 21.16 -6.23
C LYS A 64 -10.99 20.95 -7.65
N GLY A 65 -11.44 22.02 -8.29
CA GLY A 65 -11.96 21.99 -9.65
C GLY A 65 -10.87 21.99 -10.72
N ASP A 66 -11.29 21.85 -11.97
CA ASP A 66 -10.40 21.91 -13.14
C ASP A 66 -9.74 23.30 -13.34
N ASN A 67 -10.30 24.35 -12.74
CA ASN A 67 -9.72 25.69 -12.70
C ASN A 67 -8.60 25.83 -11.65
N GLY A 68 -8.26 24.76 -10.92
CA GLY A 68 -7.21 24.74 -9.91
C GLY A 68 -7.59 25.40 -8.58
N LEU A 69 -8.86 25.80 -8.40
CA LEU A 69 -9.36 26.40 -7.17
C LEU A 69 -10.18 25.39 -6.36
N TYR A 70 -10.15 25.54 -5.05
CA TYR A 70 -11.00 24.82 -4.12
C TYR A 70 -12.42 25.37 -4.11
N LEU A 71 -13.37 24.44 -4.01
CA LEU A 71 -14.78 24.73 -3.80
C LEU A 71 -14.98 25.34 -2.41
N SER A 72 -15.50 26.55 -2.37
CA SER A 72 -15.68 27.40 -1.20
C SER A 72 -17.16 27.71 -1.01
N ALA A 73 -17.66 27.57 0.22
CA ALA A 73 -19.02 27.98 0.56
C ALA A 73 -19.12 29.51 0.64
N ARG A 74 -19.90 30.14 -0.24
CA ARG A 74 -19.99 31.59 -0.39
C ARG A 74 -21.42 32.09 -0.51
N LYS A 75 -21.65 33.33 -0.08
CA LYS A 75 -22.94 34.01 -0.26
C LYS A 75 -22.92 34.78 -1.58
N VAL A 76 -23.67 34.31 -2.56
CA VAL A 76 -23.85 34.97 -3.87
C VAL A 76 -25.32 35.32 -4.01
N GLU A 77 -25.62 36.59 -4.26
CA GLU A 77 -27.00 37.11 -4.36
C GLU A 77 -27.92 36.70 -3.20
N GLY A 78 -27.37 36.61 -1.98
CA GLY A 78 -28.15 36.25 -0.80
C GLY A 78 -28.23 34.74 -0.50
N HIS A 79 -27.83 33.87 -1.42
CA HIS A 79 -27.91 32.41 -1.27
C HIS A 79 -26.54 31.76 -1.01
N PRO A 80 -26.49 30.61 -0.29
CA PRO A 80 -25.24 29.93 0.09
C PRO A 80 -24.73 28.99 -1.01
N TYR A 81 -24.22 29.56 -2.09
CA TYR A 81 -23.62 28.83 -3.21
C TYR A 81 -22.29 28.16 -2.84
N LEU A 82 -21.90 27.18 -3.64
CA LEU A 82 -20.57 26.57 -3.60
C LEU A 82 -19.80 27.02 -4.84
N GLN A 83 -18.70 27.76 -4.65
CA GLN A 83 -17.94 28.43 -5.71
C GLN A 83 -16.48 27.97 -5.72
N PHE A 84 -15.91 27.63 -6.88
CA PHE A 84 -14.49 27.33 -7.00
C PHE A 84 -13.67 28.62 -6.98
N ALA A 85 -13.31 29.09 -5.78
CA ALA A 85 -12.87 30.48 -5.59
C ALA A 85 -11.71 30.67 -4.62
N SER A 86 -11.20 29.60 -3.98
CA SER A 86 -10.06 29.70 -3.07
C SER A 86 -8.86 28.92 -3.59
N GLY A 87 -7.67 29.52 -3.57
CA GLY A 87 -6.42 28.83 -3.87
C GLY A 87 -5.82 28.10 -2.65
N ASP A 88 -6.42 28.26 -1.46
CA ASP A 88 -5.86 27.81 -0.19
C ASP A 88 -6.74 26.73 0.46
N ILE A 89 -6.16 25.56 0.72
CA ILE A 89 -6.84 24.44 1.42
C ILE A 89 -7.10 24.75 2.91
N GLY A 90 -6.38 25.74 3.46
CA GLY A 90 -6.58 26.26 4.81
C GLY A 90 -7.78 27.20 4.95
N ASP A 91 -8.40 27.64 3.85
CA ASP A 91 -9.58 28.50 3.89
C ASP A 91 -10.73 27.79 4.64
N PRO A 92 -11.27 28.38 5.72
CA PRO A 92 -12.35 27.76 6.50
C PRO A 92 -13.59 27.40 5.67
N SER A 93 -13.82 28.09 4.55
CA SER A 93 -14.98 27.90 3.66
C SER A 93 -14.87 26.68 2.74
N VAL A 94 -13.69 26.08 2.57
CA VAL A 94 -13.47 24.98 1.60
C VAL A 94 -13.61 23.58 2.19
N ARG A 95 -13.71 23.47 3.51
CA ARG A 95 -13.83 22.18 4.19
C ARG A 95 -15.27 21.68 4.24
N PHE A 96 -15.46 20.43 3.83
CA PHE A 96 -16.73 19.72 3.89
C PHE A 96 -16.62 18.45 4.73
N ILE A 97 -17.68 18.16 5.48
CA ILE A 97 -17.81 16.95 6.29
C ILE A 97 -18.62 15.94 5.48
N THR A 98 -18.09 14.74 5.32
CA THR A 98 -18.76 13.64 4.61
C THR A 98 -19.64 12.84 5.56
N TYR A 99 -20.75 12.35 5.02
CA TYR A 99 -21.63 11.38 5.66
C TYR A 99 -21.92 10.30 4.64
N ASN A 100 -21.22 9.18 4.78
CA ASN A 100 -21.35 8.04 3.87
C ASN A 100 -22.57 7.19 4.26
N HIS A 101 -23.38 6.81 3.27
CA HIS A 101 -24.58 6.00 3.43
C HIS A 101 -24.66 4.92 2.36
N LYS A 102 -25.58 3.97 2.56
CA LYS A 102 -26.00 3.01 1.52
C LYS A 102 -27.49 3.17 1.27
N VAL A 103 -27.86 3.45 0.02
CA VAL A 103 -29.25 3.54 -0.42
C VAL A 103 -29.42 2.58 -1.59
N ASN A 104 -30.37 1.65 -1.48
CA ASN A 104 -30.62 0.59 -2.49
C ASN A 104 -29.34 -0.18 -2.89
N GLY A 105 -28.48 -0.48 -1.91
CA GLY A 105 -27.22 -1.20 -2.14
C GLY A 105 -26.09 -0.36 -2.75
N LYS A 106 -26.37 0.88 -3.20
CA LYS A 106 -25.36 1.81 -3.72
C LYS A 106 -24.81 2.71 -2.63
N ARG A 107 -23.51 3.00 -2.69
CA ARG A 107 -22.88 4.00 -1.82
C ARG A 107 -23.27 5.39 -2.27
N VAL A 108 -23.70 6.20 -1.32
CA VAL A 108 -24.05 7.60 -1.54
C VAL A 108 -23.46 8.44 -0.43
N VAL A 109 -23.13 9.68 -0.72
CA VAL A 109 -22.53 10.59 0.24
C VAL A 109 -23.37 11.85 0.35
N ARG A 110 -23.46 12.38 1.57
CA ARG A 110 -23.97 13.72 1.85
C ARG A 110 -22.81 14.57 2.33
N PHE A 111 -22.76 15.81 1.87
CA PHE A 111 -21.71 16.76 2.23
C PHE A 111 -22.29 17.87 3.08
N LYS A 112 -21.62 18.23 4.17
CA LYS A 112 -21.97 19.36 5.02
C LYS A 112 -20.86 20.40 4.98
N SER A 113 -21.19 21.65 4.67
CA SER A 113 -20.23 22.75 4.80
C SER A 113 -19.84 22.92 6.25
N ASN A 114 -18.54 22.80 6.56
CA ASN A 114 -18.07 23.08 7.91
C ASN A 114 -18.26 24.55 8.27
N HIS A 115 -18.11 25.45 7.29
CA HIS A 115 -18.24 26.89 7.46
C HIS A 115 -19.68 27.33 7.74
N LEU A 116 -20.64 26.82 6.96
CA LEU A 116 -22.05 27.21 7.10
C LEU A 116 -22.85 26.32 8.06
N GLY A 117 -22.33 25.14 8.40
CA GLY A 117 -23.03 24.18 9.24
C GLY A 117 -24.27 23.56 8.60
N LYS A 118 -24.39 23.60 7.26
CA LYS A 118 -25.53 23.11 6.47
C LYS A 118 -25.11 22.06 5.44
N PHE A 119 -26.02 21.15 5.12
CA PHE A 119 -25.85 20.14 4.09
C PHE A 119 -26.02 20.71 2.68
N TRP A 120 -25.32 20.08 1.73
CA TRP A 120 -25.46 20.35 0.31
C TRP A 120 -26.83 19.89 -0.19
N ARG A 121 -27.45 20.70 -1.03
CA ARG A 121 -28.73 20.44 -1.68
C ARG A 121 -28.75 21.06 -3.07
N ARG A 122 -29.26 20.32 -4.04
CA ARG A 122 -29.52 20.83 -5.39
C ARG A 122 -30.78 21.72 -5.41
N SER A 123 -30.70 22.91 -6.02
CA SER A 123 -31.83 23.87 -6.14
C SER A 123 -31.62 24.97 -7.22
N PRO A 124 -32.43 25.03 -8.28
CA PRO A 124 -33.00 23.84 -8.92
C PRO A 124 -31.86 22.95 -9.44
N ASN A 125 -30.82 23.52 -10.07
CA ASN A 125 -29.61 22.77 -10.50
C ASN A 125 -28.33 23.27 -9.83
N TRP A 126 -28.34 24.44 -9.19
CA TRP A 126 -27.21 24.90 -8.39
C TRP A 126 -27.08 24.06 -7.11
N ILE A 127 -25.87 23.90 -6.61
CA ILE A 127 -25.65 23.26 -5.31
C ILE A 127 -25.50 24.33 -4.24
N TRP A 128 -26.40 24.32 -3.27
CA TRP A 128 -26.40 25.20 -2.10
C TRP A 128 -26.06 24.41 -0.84
N ALA A 129 -25.44 25.07 0.13
CA ALA A 129 -25.31 24.54 1.48
C ALA A 129 -26.32 25.23 2.41
N ASP A 130 -27.57 24.76 2.41
CA ASP A 130 -28.70 25.46 3.04
C ASP A 130 -29.61 24.61 3.94
N THR A 131 -29.47 23.27 3.93
CA THR A 131 -30.42 22.39 4.64
C THR A 131 -29.85 21.82 5.94
N ASP A 132 -30.73 21.67 6.93
CA ASP A 132 -30.47 20.94 8.18
C ASP A 132 -30.94 19.48 8.13
N ASP A 133 -31.55 19.05 7.01
CA ASP A 133 -32.03 17.68 6.86
C ASP A 133 -30.88 16.68 7.10
N THR A 134 -31.03 15.81 8.10
CA THR A 134 -30.05 14.76 8.42
C THR A 134 -30.41 13.39 7.82
N SER A 135 -31.58 13.27 7.19
CA SER A 135 -32.08 12.02 6.60
C SER A 135 -31.55 11.79 5.18
N THR A 136 -31.81 10.59 4.65
CA THR A 136 -31.52 10.23 3.24
C THR A 136 -32.77 10.25 2.37
N ASN A 137 -33.85 10.92 2.80
CA ASN A 137 -35.13 10.91 2.08
C ASN A 137 -35.18 11.93 0.95
N ASN A 138 -34.37 12.99 1.02
CA ASN A 138 -34.27 13.98 -0.03
C ASN A 138 -33.11 13.65 -0.98
N SER A 139 -33.45 13.16 -2.18
CA SER A 139 -32.49 12.81 -3.24
C SER A 139 -31.65 14.00 -3.73
N ASP A 140 -32.12 15.25 -3.58
CA ASP A 140 -31.34 16.45 -3.91
C ASP A 140 -30.14 16.66 -2.99
N THR A 141 -30.09 15.96 -1.84
CA THR A 141 -28.97 16.00 -0.89
C THR A 141 -28.03 14.81 -1.00
N LEU A 142 -28.31 13.87 -1.91
CA LEU A 142 -27.55 12.64 -2.09
C LEU A 142 -26.68 12.72 -3.34
N PHE A 143 -25.42 12.34 -3.19
CA PHE A 143 -24.44 12.35 -4.28
C PHE A 143 -23.79 10.96 -4.42
N GLU A 144 -23.66 10.50 -5.66
CA GLU A 144 -22.86 9.32 -6.03
C GLU A 144 -21.49 9.79 -6.51
N LEU A 145 -20.43 9.16 -5.99
CA LEU A 145 -19.05 9.41 -6.38
C LEU A 145 -18.68 8.47 -7.52
N ILE A 146 -18.02 8.98 -8.56
CA ILE A 146 -17.65 8.21 -9.74
C ILE A 146 -16.18 8.49 -10.03
N LYS A 147 -15.30 7.48 -9.91
CA LYS A 147 -13.87 7.63 -10.22
C LYS A 147 -13.65 7.93 -11.69
N ILE A 148 -12.75 8.87 -11.95
CA ILE A 148 -12.37 9.31 -13.29
C ILE A 148 -10.85 9.21 -13.43
N GLY A 149 -10.39 8.24 -14.21
CA GLY A 149 -8.99 8.16 -14.59
C GLY A 149 -8.06 7.89 -13.39
N GLU A 150 -7.12 8.80 -13.18
CA GLU A 150 -6.06 8.73 -12.16
C GLU A 150 -6.60 8.83 -10.71
N ASP A 151 -5.74 8.47 -9.76
CA ASP A 151 -6.10 8.41 -8.34
C ASP A 151 -6.49 9.79 -7.78
N GLY A 152 -7.59 9.81 -7.02
CA GLY A 152 -8.08 11.01 -6.35
C GLY A 152 -8.97 11.94 -7.19
N VAL A 153 -9.22 11.64 -8.47
CA VAL A 153 -10.09 12.45 -9.35
C VAL A 153 -11.44 11.76 -9.55
N TYR A 154 -12.52 12.49 -9.27
CA TYR A 154 -13.88 11.97 -9.31
C TYR A 154 -14.85 12.96 -9.95
N ALA A 155 -16.00 12.47 -10.40
CA ALA A 155 -17.20 13.27 -10.59
C ALA A 155 -18.22 12.96 -9.51
N LEU A 156 -19.11 13.93 -9.28
CA LEU A 156 -20.28 13.77 -8.42
C LEU A 156 -21.55 13.75 -9.26
N ARG A 157 -22.41 12.76 -9.08
CA ARG A 157 -23.77 12.74 -9.64
C ARG A 157 -24.77 13.02 -8.53
N ASN A 158 -25.67 13.98 -8.74
CA ASN A 158 -26.77 14.23 -7.80
C ASN A 158 -27.93 13.27 -8.10
N LEU A 159 -28.50 12.64 -7.08
CA LEU A 159 -29.57 11.65 -7.27
C LEU A 159 -30.96 12.27 -7.48
N GLY A 160 -31.13 13.57 -7.24
CA GLY A 160 -32.38 14.27 -7.45
C GLY A 160 -32.76 14.41 -8.93
N ASN A 161 -31.78 14.61 -9.80
CA ASN A 161 -31.98 14.70 -11.25
C ASN A 161 -31.11 13.74 -12.08
N ASN A 162 -30.26 12.94 -11.44
CA ASN A 162 -29.30 12.03 -12.06
C ASN A 162 -28.28 12.70 -12.99
N TYR A 163 -28.04 14.00 -12.83
CA TYR A 163 -27.03 14.75 -13.58
C TYR A 163 -25.74 14.92 -12.78
N PHE A 164 -24.65 15.15 -13.50
CA PHE A 164 -23.34 15.36 -12.92
C PHE A 164 -23.14 16.82 -12.52
N CYS A 165 -22.49 16.99 -11.38
CA CYS A 165 -22.03 18.28 -10.90
C CYS A 165 -20.83 18.73 -11.72
N HIS A 166 -20.82 19.99 -12.14
CA HIS A 166 -19.71 20.64 -12.81
C HIS A 166 -19.56 22.10 -12.38
N ARG A 167 -18.40 22.68 -12.65
CA ARG A 167 -18.19 24.12 -12.57
C ARG A 167 -18.94 24.82 -13.70
N LEU A 168 -19.72 25.84 -13.36
CA LEU A 168 -20.50 26.62 -14.32
C LEU A 168 -20.45 28.11 -13.99
N THR A 169 -20.27 28.92 -15.04
CA THR A 169 -20.52 30.36 -15.01
C THR A 169 -21.79 30.68 -15.78
N TYR A 170 -22.86 31.05 -15.08
CA TYR A 170 -24.17 31.34 -15.68
C TYR A 170 -25.03 32.19 -14.75
N GLU A 171 -25.95 33.00 -15.30
CA GLU A 171 -26.92 33.80 -14.52
C GLU A 171 -26.29 34.69 -13.42
N GLY A 172 -25.08 35.21 -13.64
CA GLY A 172 -24.36 36.04 -12.65
C GLY A 172 -23.62 35.25 -11.56
N LYS A 173 -23.62 33.91 -11.65
CA LYS A 173 -22.90 33.01 -10.75
C LYS A 173 -21.63 32.60 -11.48
N GLU A 174 -20.49 32.99 -10.97
CA GLU A 174 -19.19 32.66 -11.55
C GLU A 174 -18.65 31.39 -10.92
N ASP A 175 -18.21 30.42 -11.72
CA ASP A 175 -17.52 29.19 -11.28
C ASP A 175 -18.21 28.47 -10.11
N CYS A 176 -19.54 28.39 -10.14
CA CYS A 176 -20.32 27.73 -9.10
C CYS A 176 -20.58 26.26 -9.45
N LEU A 177 -20.74 25.41 -8.44
CA LEU A 177 -21.09 24.01 -8.60
C LEU A 177 -22.57 23.87 -9.03
N ASN A 178 -22.79 23.17 -10.13
CA ASN A 178 -24.11 23.00 -10.74
C ASN A 178 -24.29 21.56 -11.26
N ALA A 179 -25.45 20.94 -11.06
CA ALA A 179 -25.79 19.60 -11.53
C ALA A 179 -26.70 19.63 -12.77
N MET A 180 -26.19 20.06 -13.93
CA MET A 180 -27.00 20.22 -15.15
C MET A 180 -26.56 19.31 -16.32
N ILE A 181 -25.39 18.70 -16.27
CA ILE A 181 -24.87 17.95 -17.43
C ILE A 181 -25.17 16.44 -17.33
N PRO A 182 -25.65 15.80 -18.40
CA PRO A 182 -25.96 14.37 -18.41
C PRO A 182 -24.74 13.47 -18.67
N THR A 183 -23.61 14.06 -19.08
CA THR A 183 -22.35 13.37 -19.36
C THR A 183 -21.20 14.06 -18.66
N ILE A 184 -20.21 13.29 -18.21
CA ILE A 184 -19.00 13.81 -17.57
C ILE A 184 -18.17 14.56 -18.62
N ARG A 185 -17.75 15.78 -18.27
CA ARG A 185 -16.84 16.64 -19.05
C ARG A 185 -15.76 17.18 -18.13
N LYS A 186 -14.77 17.88 -18.67
CA LYS A 186 -13.61 18.38 -17.92
C LYS A 186 -14.01 19.20 -16.68
N GLU A 187 -15.04 20.02 -16.79
CA GLU A 187 -15.52 20.89 -15.70
C GLU A 187 -16.19 20.12 -14.55
N ALA A 188 -16.47 18.83 -14.73
CA ALA A 188 -16.99 17.94 -13.71
C ALA A 188 -15.89 17.20 -12.93
N TYR A 189 -14.61 17.39 -13.31
CA TYR A 189 -13.50 16.72 -12.65
C TYR A 189 -13.22 17.43 -11.31
N LEU A 190 -13.34 16.67 -10.23
CA LEU A 190 -13.09 17.12 -8.88
C LEU A 190 -11.96 16.28 -8.30
N LYS A 191 -10.81 16.92 -8.06
CA LYS A 191 -9.79 16.30 -7.22
C LYS A 191 -10.25 16.41 -5.78
N ILE A 192 -10.35 15.26 -5.10
CA ILE A 192 -10.70 15.21 -3.68
C ILE A 192 -9.41 15.12 -2.90
N GLU A 193 -9.28 15.98 -1.89
CA GLU A 193 -8.15 15.97 -0.96
C GLU A 193 -8.69 15.93 0.46
N GLU A 194 -7.99 15.27 1.38
CA GLU A 194 -8.36 15.32 2.79
C GLU A 194 -7.98 16.67 3.39
N ALA A 195 -8.85 17.24 4.22
CA ALA A 195 -8.56 18.48 4.96
C ALA A 195 -7.68 18.21 6.20
N VAL A 196 -6.59 17.48 6.02
CA VAL A 196 -5.69 16.94 7.06
C VAL A 196 -4.24 17.36 6.77
N LEU A 197 -3.57 17.92 7.76
CA LEU A 197 -2.15 18.33 7.69
C LEU A 197 -1.21 17.17 8.02
N SER A 198 -1.56 16.39 9.04
CA SER A 198 -0.78 15.23 9.45
C SER A 198 -1.69 14.18 10.08
N ARG A 199 -1.26 12.93 9.92
CA ARG A 199 -1.96 11.75 10.43
C ARG A 199 -1.00 10.88 11.21
N LYS A 200 -1.42 10.44 12.40
CA LYS A 200 -0.77 9.37 13.16
C LYS A 200 -1.70 8.17 13.26
N ILE A 201 -1.18 6.99 12.96
CA ILE A 201 -1.85 5.71 13.17
C ILE A 201 -1.11 4.94 14.25
N SER A 202 -1.85 4.51 15.26
CA SER A 202 -1.33 3.85 16.45
C SER A 202 -2.35 2.90 17.05
N ASN A 203 -1.99 2.22 18.15
CA ASN A 203 -2.84 1.23 18.83
C ASN A 203 -3.39 0.20 17.85
N ILE A 204 -2.52 -0.35 16.98
CA ILE A 204 -2.90 -1.39 16.04
C ILE A 204 -3.04 -2.71 16.79
N GLU A 205 -4.23 -3.30 16.72
CA GLU A 205 -4.55 -4.59 17.33
C GLU A 205 -4.87 -5.62 16.23
N TYR A 206 -4.01 -6.61 16.07
CA TYR A 206 -4.16 -7.65 15.05
C TYR A 206 -5.15 -8.74 15.48
N HIS A 207 -6.12 -9.02 14.63
CA HIS A 207 -7.15 -10.04 14.86
C HIS A 207 -6.71 -11.38 14.28
N LEU A 208 -5.74 -12.04 14.94
CA LEU A 208 -5.10 -13.27 14.44
C LEU A 208 -6.05 -14.43 14.19
N LYS A 209 -7.20 -14.50 14.87
CA LYS A 209 -8.25 -15.52 14.61
C LYS A 209 -8.83 -15.42 13.20
N GLY A 210 -8.85 -14.22 12.62
CA GLY A 210 -9.32 -13.96 11.26
C GLY A 210 -8.20 -13.96 10.22
N ALA A 211 -6.96 -14.24 10.64
CA ALA A 211 -5.81 -14.22 9.75
C ALA A 211 -5.83 -15.41 8.78
N LYS A 212 -5.30 -15.18 7.58
CA LYS A 212 -5.18 -16.19 6.53
C LYS A 212 -3.74 -16.28 6.08
N ILE A 213 -3.28 -17.50 5.82
CA ILE A 213 -2.01 -17.75 5.14
C ILE A 213 -2.34 -18.47 3.83
N PHE A 214 -1.73 -18.02 2.73
CA PHE A 214 -1.89 -18.62 1.42
C PHE A 214 -0.57 -18.58 0.64
N ASP A 215 -0.56 -19.20 -0.54
CA ASP A 215 0.61 -19.28 -1.42
C ASP A 215 1.90 -19.78 -0.74
N LYS A 216 1.77 -20.75 0.19
CA LYS A 216 2.93 -21.44 0.78
C LYS A 216 3.67 -22.23 -0.30
N LYS A 217 4.83 -21.74 -0.72
CA LYS A 217 5.65 -22.37 -1.78
C LYS A 217 7.07 -22.59 -1.28
N ALA A 218 7.53 -23.84 -1.37
CA ALA A 218 8.94 -24.17 -1.14
C ALA A 218 9.78 -23.62 -2.30
N LYS A 219 10.92 -23.03 -1.98
CA LYS A 219 11.80 -22.36 -2.91
C LYS A 219 13.26 -22.65 -2.58
N THR A 220 14.03 -22.95 -3.61
CA THR A 220 15.50 -22.98 -3.53
C THR A 220 16.02 -21.57 -3.75
N LEU A 221 16.69 -20.99 -2.75
CA LEU A 221 17.20 -19.63 -2.80
C LEU A 221 18.55 -19.54 -3.52
N ILE A 222 19.40 -20.55 -3.30
CA ILE A 222 20.73 -20.64 -3.92
C ILE A 222 21.18 -22.10 -3.94
N THR A 223 21.91 -22.45 -4.99
CA THR A 223 22.61 -23.73 -5.10
C THR A 223 24.07 -23.46 -5.49
N ARG A 224 25.00 -24.16 -4.84
CA ARG A 224 26.39 -24.23 -5.29
C ARG A 224 26.88 -25.66 -5.31
N GLU A 225 27.73 -25.92 -6.29
CA GLU A 225 28.36 -27.22 -6.44
C GLU A 225 29.86 -27.10 -6.17
N ALA A 226 30.43 -28.18 -5.65
CA ALA A 226 31.86 -28.41 -5.57
C ALA A 226 32.19 -29.75 -6.24
N VAL A 227 33.09 -29.71 -7.21
CA VAL A 227 33.44 -30.85 -8.06
C VAL A 227 34.83 -31.35 -7.70
N ASN A 228 34.96 -32.64 -7.39
CA ASN A 228 36.24 -33.30 -7.17
C ASN A 228 36.49 -34.37 -8.24
N GLY A 229 37.29 -34.01 -9.24
CA GLY A 229 37.76 -34.93 -10.29
C GLY A 229 38.99 -35.76 -9.90
N THR A 230 39.44 -35.73 -8.63
CA THR A 230 40.62 -36.47 -8.19
C THR A 230 40.24 -37.83 -7.59
N SER A 231 41.23 -38.72 -7.46
CA SER A 231 41.08 -40.06 -6.90
C SER A 231 41.05 -40.12 -5.37
N THR A 232 41.11 -38.96 -4.70
CA THR A 232 41.10 -38.84 -3.23
C THR A 232 40.06 -37.84 -2.78
N ASP A 233 39.49 -38.05 -1.59
CA ASP A 233 38.57 -37.09 -0.99
C ASP A 233 39.24 -35.73 -0.76
N SER A 234 38.48 -34.66 -0.97
CA SER A 234 38.95 -33.29 -0.76
C SER A 234 38.04 -32.55 0.22
N LYS A 235 38.59 -31.61 0.99
CA LYS A 235 37.83 -30.70 1.86
C LYS A 235 37.82 -29.33 1.24
N THR A 236 36.64 -28.73 1.14
CA THR A 236 36.48 -27.36 0.64
C THR A 236 35.42 -26.61 1.44
N THR A 237 35.48 -25.29 1.40
CA THR A 237 34.49 -24.41 2.01
C THR A 237 33.64 -23.78 0.90
N ILE A 238 32.34 -24.09 0.90
CA ILE A 238 31.38 -23.49 -0.02
C ILE A 238 30.70 -22.30 0.68
N THR A 239 30.81 -21.11 0.09
CA THR A 239 30.11 -19.92 0.58
C THR A 239 28.82 -19.71 -0.22
N LEU A 240 27.68 -19.72 0.46
CA LEU A 240 26.36 -19.44 -0.09
C LEU A 240 25.96 -18.01 0.26
N LYS A 241 25.85 -17.16 -0.77
CA LYS A 241 25.29 -15.81 -0.66
C LYS A 241 23.90 -15.81 -1.30
N TYR A 242 22.91 -15.36 -0.57
CA TYR A 242 21.53 -15.30 -1.05
C TYR A 242 20.80 -14.14 -0.40
N SER A 243 19.66 -13.78 -0.98
CA SER A 243 18.81 -12.73 -0.45
C SER A 243 17.38 -13.22 -0.23
N VAL A 244 16.71 -12.60 0.72
CA VAL A 244 15.31 -12.86 1.06
C VAL A 244 14.58 -11.55 0.99
N ILE A 245 13.44 -11.55 0.30
CA ILE A 245 12.59 -10.37 0.19
C ILE A 245 11.45 -10.50 1.21
N LYS A 246 11.22 -9.42 1.94
CA LYS A 246 10.07 -9.22 2.82
C LYS A 246 9.22 -8.09 2.27
N GLY A 247 7.91 -8.26 2.36
CA GLY A 247 6.97 -7.21 1.96
C GLY A 247 5.91 -7.01 3.02
N LYS A 248 5.49 -5.76 3.20
CA LYS A 248 4.49 -5.35 4.18
C LYS A 248 3.64 -4.20 3.64
N LEU A 249 2.34 -4.28 3.89
CA LEU A 249 1.34 -3.30 3.46
C LEU A 249 0.26 -3.20 4.54
N TRP A 250 -0.07 -1.97 4.94
CA TRP A 250 -1.20 -1.65 5.81
C TRP A 250 -2.23 -0.85 5.02
N ASP A 251 -3.45 -1.36 5.00
CA ASP A 251 -4.55 -0.72 4.27
C ASP A 251 -5.88 -0.88 5.04
N SER A 252 -6.94 -0.28 4.50
CA SER A 252 -8.30 -0.32 5.03
C SER A 252 -9.27 -0.92 4.01
N SER A 253 -10.12 -1.82 4.50
CA SER A 253 -11.06 -2.56 3.68
C SER A 253 -12.38 -1.83 3.40
N LYS A 254 -12.63 -0.69 4.07
CA LYS A 254 -13.86 0.10 3.97
C LYS A 254 -13.60 1.58 3.84
N SER A 255 -12.59 2.13 4.52
CA SER A 255 -12.29 3.56 4.51
C SER A 255 -11.28 3.90 3.42
N MET A 256 -11.49 4.99 2.71
CA MET A 256 -10.51 5.53 1.77
C MET A 256 -9.55 6.48 2.50
N LYS A 257 -8.28 6.56 2.06
CA LYS A 257 -7.32 7.58 2.51
C LYS A 257 -6.64 8.19 1.29
N LEU A 258 -6.58 9.52 1.23
CA LEU A 258 -6.15 10.25 0.03
C LEU A 258 -4.90 11.08 0.33
N GLY A 259 -3.72 10.54 0.00
CA GLY A 259 -2.47 11.30 -0.12
C GLY A 259 -1.95 11.98 1.16
N VAL A 260 -2.53 11.69 2.33
CA VAL A 260 -2.07 12.25 3.61
C VAL A 260 -0.84 11.48 4.10
N THR A 261 0.28 12.20 4.26
CA THR A 261 1.47 11.65 4.90
C THR A 261 1.13 11.16 6.31
N THR A 262 1.35 9.86 6.54
CA THR A 262 0.96 9.20 7.79
C THR A 262 2.19 8.71 8.53
N THR A 263 2.28 8.96 9.83
CA THR A 263 3.20 8.24 10.72
C THR A 263 2.49 7.02 11.29
N ILE A 264 3.09 5.85 11.22
CA ILE A 264 2.51 4.60 11.71
C ILE A 264 3.42 3.97 12.77
N GLU A 265 2.80 3.49 13.85
CA GLU A 265 3.43 2.69 14.91
C GLU A 265 2.72 1.33 14.96
N ALA A 266 3.38 0.28 14.45
CA ALA A 266 2.76 -1.04 14.28
C ALA A 266 3.77 -2.17 14.52
N GLY A 267 3.38 -3.23 15.23
CA GLY A 267 4.09 -4.51 15.10
C GLY A 267 3.92 -5.09 13.69
N VAL A 268 4.86 -5.90 13.22
CA VAL A 268 4.78 -6.53 11.88
C VAL A 268 4.38 -8.01 11.99
N PRO A 269 3.21 -8.42 11.46
CA PRO A 269 2.85 -9.84 11.36
C PRO A 269 3.79 -10.60 10.42
N VAL A 270 4.25 -11.77 10.86
CA VAL A 270 5.17 -12.64 10.13
C VAL A 270 4.62 -14.06 10.09
N VAL A 271 4.70 -14.69 8.92
CA VAL A 271 4.32 -16.09 8.71
C VAL A 271 5.40 -17.01 9.25
N LEU A 272 4.98 -17.94 10.11
CA LEU A 272 5.76 -19.09 10.57
C LEU A 272 5.14 -20.39 10.01
N PRO A 273 5.79 -21.56 10.17
CA PRO A 273 5.31 -22.81 9.58
C PRO A 273 3.82 -23.11 9.83
N ALA A 274 3.33 -22.87 11.05
CA ALA A 274 1.96 -23.18 11.46
C ALA A 274 1.14 -21.95 11.91
N THR A 275 1.78 -20.82 12.21
CA THR A 275 1.15 -19.68 12.89
C THR A 275 1.53 -18.35 12.22
N ILE A 276 0.85 -17.28 12.62
CA ILE A 276 1.29 -15.91 12.39
C ILE A 276 1.62 -15.31 13.74
N GLU A 277 2.76 -14.64 13.84
CA GLU A 277 3.19 -13.93 15.03
C GLU A 277 3.47 -12.47 14.70
N VAL A 278 3.15 -11.57 15.63
CA VAL A 278 3.47 -10.15 15.49
C VAL A 278 4.86 -9.94 16.10
N GLN A 279 5.81 -9.48 15.28
CA GLN A 279 7.20 -9.30 15.66
C GLN A 279 7.54 -7.82 15.79
N SER A 280 8.73 -7.41 15.32
CA SER A 280 9.33 -6.09 15.47
C SER A 280 8.37 -4.94 15.23
N GLU A 281 8.61 -3.84 15.96
CA GLU A 281 7.89 -2.59 15.78
C GLU A 281 8.41 -1.84 14.55
N PHE A 282 7.46 -1.42 13.71
CA PHE A 282 7.64 -0.49 12.63
C PHE A 282 7.17 0.88 13.09
N ASN A 283 8.07 1.87 13.08
CA ASN A 283 7.77 3.26 13.38
C ASN A 283 8.41 4.16 12.32
N SER A 284 7.61 4.63 11.36
CA SER A 284 8.08 5.45 10.25
C SER A 284 6.94 6.24 9.60
N THR A 285 7.29 7.14 8.69
CA THR A 285 6.35 7.69 7.71
C THR A 285 5.97 6.62 6.69
N TYR A 286 4.69 6.60 6.32
CA TYR A 286 4.09 5.60 5.46
C TYR A 286 2.97 6.24 4.63
N SER A 287 2.92 5.96 3.33
CA SER A 287 1.75 6.27 2.52
C SER A 287 0.77 5.11 2.66
N TRP A 288 -0.44 5.40 3.11
CA TRP A 288 -1.43 4.35 3.35
C TRP A 288 -1.72 3.53 2.10
N GLY A 289 -1.70 2.21 2.23
CA GLY A 289 -1.89 1.29 1.10
C GLY A 289 -0.64 1.06 0.24
N GLU A 290 0.48 1.74 0.50
CA GLU A 290 1.72 1.53 -0.24
C GLU A 290 2.41 0.23 0.23
N SER A 291 2.99 -0.54 -0.68
CA SER A 291 3.79 -1.70 -0.30
C SER A 291 5.22 -1.28 0.06
N ILE A 292 5.71 -1.74 1.21
CA ILE A 292 7.13 -1.61 1.59
C ILE A 292 7.80 -2.94 1.33
N ILE A 293 8.85 -2.92 0.51
CA ILE A 293 9.65 -4.09 0.17
C ILE A 293 11.07 -3.93 0.73
N GLU A 294 11.53 -4.95 1.46
CA GLU A 294 12.85 -5.00 2.08
C GLU A 294 13.60 -6.22 1.57
N LYS A 295 14.89 -6.04 1.22
CA LYS A 295 15.78 -7.12 0.80
C LYS A 295 16.81 -7.35 1.90
N GLU A 296 16.85 -8.56 2.44
CA GLU A 296 17.85 -9.00 3.42
C GLU A 296 18.85 -9.92 2.75
N GLU A 297 20.15 -9.67 2.96
CA GLU A 297 21.22 -10.48 2.38
C GLU A 297 21.88 -11.35 3.44
N TYR A 298 22.17 -12.59 3.06
CA TYR A 298 22.73 -13.62 3.91
C TYR A 298 23.99 -14.19 3.27
N SER A 299 24.96 -14.58 4.11
CA SER A 299 26.21 -15.22 3.69
C SER A 299 26.59 -16.31 4.68
N ASN A 300 26.45 -17.57 4.27
CA ASN A 300 26.75 -18.74 5.09
C ASN A 300 27.89 -19.55 4.45
N ALA A 301 28.82 -20.06 5.26
CA ALA A 301 29.92 -20.91 4.81
C ALA A 301 29.73 -22.35 5.32
N TYR A 302 29.92 -23.33 4.43
CA TYR A 302 29.79 -24.75 4.71
C TYR A 302 31.09 -25.46 4.39
N GLU A 303 31.69 -26.12 5.38
CA GLU A 303 32.78 -27.05 5.15
C GLU A 303 32.20 -28.39 4.70
N VAL A 304 32.60 -28.84 3.51
CA VAL A 304 32.14 -30.10 2.93
C VAL A 304 33.32 -30.97 2.52
N VAL A 305 33.16 -32.28 2.73
CA VAL A 305 34.02 -33.29 2.13
C VAL A 305 33.42 -33.62 0.78
N VAL A 306 34.21 -33.51 -0.29
CA VAL A 306 33.84 -33.87 -1.66
C VAL A 306 34.59 -35.16 -1.99
N PRO A 307 33.92 -36.33 -1.97
CA PRO A 307 34.56 -37.61 -2.23
C PRO A 307 35.25 -37.68 -3.59
N ALA A 308 36.17 -38.64 -3.75
CA ALA A 308 36.79 -38.91 -5.05
C ALA A 308 35.75 -39.11 -6.16
N TYR A 309 36.00 -38.48 -7.32
CA TYR A 309 35.15 -38.53 -8.52
C TYR A 309 33.67 -38.21 -8.26
N SER A 310 33.39 -37.16 -7.50
CA SER A 310 32.03 -36.77 -7.13
C SER A 310 31.80 -35.27 -7.24
N VAL A 311 30.52 -34.91 -7.27
CA VAL A 311 30.00 -33.56 -7.14
C VAL A 311 29.18 -33.50 -5.87
N VAL A 312 29.51 -32.56 -4.99
CA VAL A 312 28.69 -32.21 -3.83
C VAL A 312 27.93 -30.93 -4.13
N THR A 313 26.61 -30.98 -4.00
CA THR A 313 25.71 -29.86 -4.20
C THR A 313 25.17 -29.40 -2.85
N VAL A 314 25.30 -28.11 -2.55
CA VAL A 314 24.76 -27.49 -1.34
C VAL A 314 23.72 -26.46 -1.75
N SER A 315 22.50 -26.62 -1.22
CA SER A 315 21.37 -25.75 -1.50
C SER A 315 20.78 -25.18 -0.23
N VAL A 316 20.30 -23.93 -0.29
CA VAL A 316 19.44 -23.35 0.76
C VAL A 316 18.02 -23.31 0.24
N LEU A 317 17.10 -23.87 1.02
CA LEU A 317 15.68 -23.88 0.73
C LEU A 317 14.93 -23.11 1.82
N ALA A 318 13.87 -22.44 1.44
CA ALA A 318 12.92 -21.80 2.35
C ALA A 318 11.50 -21.97 1.82
N THR A 319 10.50 -21.75 2.67
CA THR A 319 9.11 -21.62 2.25
C THR A 319 8.73 -20.15 2.27
N GLN A 320 8.28 -19.60 1.15
CA GLN A 320 7.66 -18.29 1.10
C GLN A 320 6.16 -18.44 1.38
N GLY A 321 5.59 -17.54 2.17
CA GLY A 321 4.16 -17.49 2.41
C GLY A 321 3.65 -16.06 2.45
N ILE A 322 2.39 -15.89 2.08
CA ILE A 322 1.68 -14.62 2.15
C ILE A 322 0.64 -14.70 3.25
N CYS A 323 0.49 -13.63 4.01
CA CYS A 323 -0.58 -13.50 4.99
C CYS A 323 -1.47 -12.29 4.77
N GLN A 324 -2.70 -12.43 5.23
CA GLN A 324 -3.67 -11.37 5.39
C GLN A 324 -4.16 -11.37 6.84
N VAL A 325 -4.01 -10.25 7.54
CA VAL A 325 -4.35 -10.14 8.97
C VAL A 325 -5.25 -8.93 9.17
N PRO A 326 -6.55 -9.12 9.50
CA PRO A 326 -7.41 -8.01 9.87
C PRO A 326 -6.91 -7.33 11.15
N PHE A 327 -7.09 -6.01 11.26
CA PHE A 327 -6.72 -5.27 12.45
C PHE A 327 -7.64 -4.08 12.73
N SER A 328 -7.71 -3.68 13.99
CA SER A 328 -8.28 -2.40 14.42
C SER A 328 -7.17 -1.41 14.76
N TYR A 329 -7.45 -0.11 14.67
CA TYR A 329 -6.45 0.94 14.89
C TYR A 329 -7.06 2.27 15.33
N THR A 330 -6.22 3.13 15.91
CA THR A 330 -6.53 4.53 16.21
C THR A 330 -5.89 5.44 15.17
N GLN A 331 -6.67 6.37 14.63
CA GLN A 331 -6.20 7.43 13.75
C GLN A 331 -6.34 8.78 14.45
N GLU A 332 -5.24 9.51 14.59
CA GLU A 332 -5.23 10.90 15.06
C GLU A 332 -4.86 11.82 13.90
N ASP A 333 -5.77 12.70 13.54
CA ASP A 333 -5.60 13.69 12.47
C ASP A 333 -5.47 15.09 13.06
N VAL A 334 -4.49 15.85 12.57
CA VAL A 334 -4.44 17.31 12.72
C VAL A 334 -5.04 17.91 11.45
N LEU A 335 -6.21 18.54 11.54
CA LEU A 335 -6.90 19.13 10.39
C LEU A 335 -6.18 20.40 9.89
N THR A 336 -6.53 20.89 8.70
CA THR A 336 -6.02 22.18 8.16
C THR A 336 -6.30 23.40 9.03
N THR A 337 -7.18 23.27 10.03
CA THR A 337 -7.45 24.31 11.04
C THR A 337 -6.63 24.17 12.33
N GLY A 338 -5.78 23.15 12.43
CA GLY A 338 -5.06 22.81 13.66
C GLY A 338 -5.88 22.01 14.67
N GLU A 339 -7.17 21.78 14.43
CA GLU A 339 -8.01 20.92 15.27
C GLU A 339 -7.53 19.47 15.24
N ARG A 340 -7.46 18.83 16.41
CA ARG A 340 -7.14 17.40 16.54
C ARG A 340 -8.41 16.56 16.56
N LYS A 341 -8.45 15.51 15.76
CA LYS A 341 -9.54 14.53 15.70
C LYS A 341 -8.99 13.13 15.88
N VAL A 342 -9.65 12.35 16.75
CA VAL A 342 -9.28 10.96 17.00
C VAL A 342 -10.43 10.06 16.58
N PHE A 343 -10.11 9.05 15.79
CA PHE A 343 -11.03 8.05 15.29
C PHE A 343 -10.53 6.65 15.64
N LYS A 344 -11.48 5.73 15.85
CA LYS A 344 -11.19 4.30 15.99
C LYS A 344 -11.79 3.58 14.80
N PHE A 345 -10.99 2.72 14.19
CA PHE A 345 -11.36 1.95 13.02
C PHE A 345 -11.18 0.46 13.29
N ASP A 346 -12.08 -0.34 12.72
CA ASP A 346 -12.06 -1.81 12.75
C ASP A 346 -12.24 -2.35 11.32
N ASP A 347 -11.45 -1.78 10.40
CA ASP A 347 -11.49 -2.10 8.98
C ASP A 347 -10.11 -2.35 8.38
N GLY A 348 -9.05 -2.35 9.21
CA GLY A 348 -7.68 -2.54 8.78
C GLY A 348 -7.42 -3.94 8.22
N ILE A 349 -6.58 -4.02 7.20
CA ILE A 349 -6.08 -5.26 6.65
C ILE A 349 -4.58 -5.14 6.40
N PHE A 350 -3.81 -5.96 7.08
CA PHE A 350 -2.38 -6.09 6.84
C PHE A 350 -2.14 -7.17 5.81
N ARG A 351 -1.18 -6.94 4.92
CA ARG A 351 -0.66 -7.94 3.99
C ARG A 351 0.84 -8.04 4.15
N GLY A 352 1.31 -9.26 4.29
CA GLY A 352 2.73 -9.52 4.44
C GLY A 352 3.17 -10.70 3.61
N VAL A 353 4.41 -10.65 3.14
CA VAL A 353 5.10 -11.79 2.53
C VAL A 353 6.46 -11.92 3.17
N ASN A 354 6.80 -13.15 3.55
CA ASN A 354 8.11 -13.47 4.10
C ASN A 354 8.46 -14.93 3.82
N SER A 355 9.74 -15.25 3.95
CA SER A 355 10.22 -16.63 3.96
C SER A 355 10.43 -17.15 5.37
N PHE A 356 10.18 -18.44 5.58
CA PHE A 356 10.38 -19.16 6.83
C PHE A 356 10.84 -20.61 6.57
N GLY A 357 11.23 -21.32 7.62
CA GLY A 357 11.61 -22.74 7.50
C GLY A 357 12.88 -22.96 6.67
N PHE A 358 13.86 -22.06 6.82
CA PHE A 358 15.14 -22.16 6.15
C PHE A 358 15.83 -23.48 6.51
N LYS A 359 16.25 -24.22 5.49
CA LYS A 359 17.03 -25.45 5.62
C LYS A 359 18.15 -25.48 4.59
N SER A 360 19.23 -26.18 4.92
CA SER A 360 20.30 -26.47 3.99
C SER A 360 20.29 -27.96 3.66
N GLU A 361 20.42 -28.27 2.38
CA GLU A 361 20.51 -29.63 1.88
C GLU A 361 21.87 -29.83 1.22
N VAL A 362 22.49 -30.98 1.49
CA VAL A 362 23.74 -31.41 0.90
C VAL A 362 23.48 -32.73 0.20
N THR A 363 23.76 -32.80 -1.09
CA THR A 363 23.61 -34.03 -1.90
C THR A 363 24.93 -34.36 -2.59
N GLU A 364 25.17 -35.65 -2.82
CA GLU A 364 26.32 -36.15 -3.56
C GLU A 364 25.82 -36.86 -4.82
N ARG A 365 26.50 -36.63 -5.94
CA ARG A 365 26.41 -37.48 -7.13
C ARG A 365 27.79 -37.86 -7.64
N LYS A 366 27.91 -39.02 -8.28
CA LYS A 366 29.15 -39.41 -8.97
C LYS A 366 29.30 -38.63 -10.29
N LEU A 367 30.54 -38.35 -10.67
CA LEU A 367 30.86 -37.82 -12.00
C LEU A 367 30.51 -38.87 -13.06
N SER A 368 29.79 -38.46 -14.10
CA SER A 368 29.50 -39.34 -15.23
C SER A 368 30.62 -39.24 -16.27
N LYS A 369 30.77 -40.25 -17.15
CA LYS A 369 31.77 -40.24 -18.23
C LYS A 369 31.52 -39.18 -19.30
N ASP A 370 30.38 -38.49 -19.24
CA ASP A 370 29.97 -37.47 -20.21
C ASP A 370 30.17 -36.03 -19.68
N ASP A 371 30.72 -35.88 -18.46
CA ASP A 371 31.00 -34.57 -17.82
C ASP A 371 32.46 -34.09 -18.04
N ASP A 372 33.22 -34.74 -18.93
CA ASP A 372 34.63 -34.40 -19.31
C ASP A 372 34.74 -33.38 -20.46
#